data_AF-A0A2N2YVW5-F1
#
_entry.id   AF-A0A2N2YVW5-F1
#
_cell.length_a   1.000
_cell.length_b   1.000
_cell.length_c   1.000
_cell.angle_alpha   90.00
_cell.angle_beta   90.00
_cell.angle_gamma   90.00
#
_symmetry.space_group_name_H-M   'P 1'
#
loop_
_entity.id
_entity.type
_entity.pdbx_description
1 polymer ?
#
loop_
_entity_poly.entity_id
_entity_poly.type
_entity_poly.pdbx_seq_one_letter_code
_entity_poly.pdbx_strand_id
1 'polypeptide(L)' 'AEYCDRVSIMVDGKISALDTPQNLKSEYQTKSMDEVFIKLARN' A
#
# COMPACT_ATOMS: atom_id res chain seq x y z
N ALA A 1 14.95 -8.58 2.75
CA ALA A 1 14.00 -8.68 3.88
C ALA A 1 12.60 -8.70 3.28
N GLU A 2 12.12 -9.86 2.83
CA GLU A 2 10.84 -9.95 2.13
C GLU A 2 10.15 -11.27 2.50
N TYR A 3 9.49 -11.25 3.67
CA TYR A 3 8.49 -12.24 4.06
C TYR A 3 7.31 -11.51 4.74
N CYS A 4 6.83 -10.45 4.10
CA CYS A 4 5.59 -9.82 4.52
C CYS A 4 4.48 -10.33 3.59
N ASP A 5 3.75 -11.35 4.04
CA ASP A 5 2.62 -11.90 3.29
C ASP A 5 1.57 -10.81 2.99
N ARG A 6 1.44 -9.80 3.88
CA ARG A 6 0.48 -8.69 3.75
C ARG A 6 1.08 -7.40 4.31
N VAL A 7 0.67 -6.26 3.75
CA VAL A 7 1.06 -4.92 4.16
C VAL A 7 -0.19 -4.16 4.57
N SER A 8 -0.17 -3.58 5.77
CA SER A 8 -1.17 -2.62 6.22
C SER A 8 -0.64 -1.20 6.06
N ILE A 9 -1.38 -0.33 5.39
CA ILE A 9 -1.08 1.08 5.24
C ILE A 9 -2.08 1.88 6.08
N MET A 10 -1.57 2.68 7.01
CA MET A 10 -2.35 3.54 7.88
C MET A 10 -2.22 5.00 7.44
N VAL A 11 -3.34 5.70 7.30
CA VAL A 11 -3.43 7.13 6.96
C VAL A 11 -4.41 7.77 7.96
N ASP A 12 -4.02 8.90 8.57
CA ASP A 12 -4.82 9.61 9.58
C ASP A 12 -5.37 8.73 10.71
N GLY A 13 -4.57 7.77 11.18
CA GLY A 13 -4.95 6.85 12.26
C GLY A 13 -6.00 5.80 11.85
N LYS A 14 -6.30 5.67 10.55
CA LYS A 14 -7.18 4.63 10.01
C LYS A 14 -6.42 3.73 9.04
N ILE A 15 -6.78 2.45 9.01
CA ILE A 15 -6.25 1.52 8.01
C ILE A 15 -6.89 1.90 6.67
N SER A 16 -6.07 2.38 5.74
CA SER A 16 -6.49 2.80 4.41
C SER A 16 -6.38 1.66 3.41
N ALA A 17 -5.37 0.78 3.57
CA ALA A 17 -5.21 -0.41 2.74
C ALA A 17 -4.62 -1.59 3.55
N LEU A 18 -5.06 -2.82 3.29
CA LEU A 18 -4.57 -4.05 3.95
C LEU A 18 -4.55 -5.23 2.97
N ASP A 19 -3.48 -5.34 2.19
CA ASP A 19 -3.33 -6.42 1.22
C ASP A 19 -1.85 -6.73 0.96
N THR A 20 -1.58 -7.75 0.15
CA THR A 20 -0.25 -8.07 -0.35
C THR A 20 0.32 -6.90 -1.18
N PRO A 21 1.64 -6.68 -1.16
CA PRO A 21 2.25 -5.59 -1.93
C PRO A 21 2.04 -5.76 -3.45
N GLN A 22 1.82 -6.99 -3.93
CA GLN A 22 1.49 -7.25 -5.34
C GLN A 22 0.06 -6.79 -5.66
N ASN A 23 -0.91 -7.14 -4.81
CA ASN A 23 -2.29 -6.74 -5.04
C ASN A 23 -2.47 -5.22 -4.93
N LEU A 24 -1.82 -4.58 -3.96
CA LEU A 24 -1.81 -3.12 -3.82
C LEU A 24 -1.23 -2.45 -5.08
N LYS A 25 -0.12 -2.95 -5.62
CA LYS A 25 0.44 -2.42 -6.88
C LYS A 25 -0.55 -2.55 -8.05
N SER A 26 -1.26 -3.67 -8.15
CA SER A 26 -2.27 -3.89 -9.18
C SER A 26 -3.51 -3.00 -9.01
N GLU A 27 -4.06 -2.89 -7.80
CA GLU A 27 -5.22 -2.03 -7.50
C GLU A 27 -4.94 -0.56 -7.78
N TYR A 28 -3.79 -0.06 -7.33
CA TYR A 28 -3.42 1.34 -7.50
C TYR A 28 -2.71 1.61 -8.84
N GLN A 29 -2.55 0.57 -9.67
CA GLN A 29 -1.85 0.57 -10.97
C GLN A 29 -0.48 1.25 -10.90
N THR A 30 0.30 0.91 -9.87
CA THR A 30 1.63 1.46 -9.65
C THR A 30 2.72 0.43 -9.91
N LYS A 31 3.93 0.91 -10.15
CA LYS A 31 5.10 0.04 -10.36
C LYS A 31 5.79 -0.29 -9.04
N SER A 32 5.65 0.59 -8.05
CA SER A 32 6.29 0.46 -6.74
C SER A 32 5.34 0.74 -5.58
N MET A 33 5.67 0.20 -4.40
CA MET A 33 4.93 0.47 -3.16
C MET A 33 5.03 1.96 -2.75
N ASP A 34 6.16 2.62 -2.99
CA ASP A 34 6.30 4.07 -2.75
C ASP A 34 5.22 4.90 -3.46
N GLU A 35 4.88 4.54 -4.70
CA GLU A 35 3.80 5.22 -5.44
C GLU A 35 2.43 4.96 -4.81
N VAL A 36 2.20 3.76 -4.27
CA VAL A 36 0.98 3.43 -3.51
C VAL A 36 0.91 4.32 -2.26
N PHE A 37 2.00 4.45 -1.52
CA PHE A 37 2.08 5.31 -0.35
C PHE A 37 1.83 6.78 -0.69
N ILE A 38 2.44 7.32 -1.75
CA ILE A 38 2.21 8.71 -2.17
C ILE A 38 0.75 8.93 -2.59
N LYS A 39 0.13 7.96 -3.28
CA LYS A 39 -1.30 8.05 -3.63
C LYS A 39 -2.19 8.01 -2.40
N LEU A 40 -1.87 7.17 -1.41
CA LEU A 40 -2.64 7.03 -0.18
C LEU A 40 -2.46 8.20 0.79
N ALA A 41 -1.27 8.80 0.86
CA ALA A 41 -0.93 9.89 1.79
C ALA A 41 -1.26 11.30 1.28
N ARG A 42 -1.76 11.43 0.04
CA ARG A 42 -2.12 12.74 -0.57
C ARG A 42 -3.55 13.20 -0.30
N ASN A 43 -4.25 12.56 0.63
CA ASN A 43 -5.65 12.87 0.94
C ASN A 43 -5.81 13.56 2.29
#